data_AF-A0A1V5I0Y3-F1
#
_entry.id   AF-A0A1V5I0Y3-F1
#
_cell.length_a   1.000
_cell.length_b   1.000
_cell.length_c   1.000
_cell.angle_alpha   90.00
_cell.angle_beta   90.00
_cell.angle_gamma   90.00
#
_symmetry.space_group_name_H-M   'P 1'
#
loop_
_entity.id
_entity.type
_entity.pdbx_description
1 polymer ?
#
loop_
_entity_poly.entity_id
_entity_poly.type
_entity_poly.pdbx_seq_one_letter_code
_entity_poly.pdbx_strand_id
1 'polypeptide(L)'
;MNKEQTKKNIWLEILRFIVVGGGATIIDFVCEWGILALIGNKMGETSAWPQVIAVTVGFLVSTIFNYLLSLVWVFQNVKDEKKAHSKSYMVYFVILSAIGLGIGIGLQALGQWICQANFSININEVKFSNIFSQAAGPFWAFVIVFVLKTCVTLVYNYLSRKLILFRAPKIDEAKENSDQQPSESSKKH
;
A
#
# COMPACT_ATOMS: atom_id res chain seq x y z
N MET A 1 -12.40 -20.08 23.05
CA MET A 1 -11.21 -20.11 22.15
C MET A 1 -9.96 -19.95 22.99
N ASN A 2 -9.00 -20.87 22.85
CA ASN A 2 -7.77 -20.92 23.66
C ASN A 2 -6.77 -19.84 23.19
N LYS A 3 -6.06 -19.16 24.10
CA LYS A 3 -5.13 -18.03 23.77
C LYS A 3 -4.06 -18.41 22.72
N GLU A 4 -3.64 -19.67 22.73
CA GLU A 4 -2.73 -20.30 21.76
C GLU A 4 -3.26 -20.27 20.31
N GLN A 5 -4.55 -20.56 20.11
CA GLN A 5 -5.14 -20.61 18.76
C GLN A 5 -5.32 -19.21 18.17
N THR A 6 -5.67 -18.23 18.99
CA THR A 6 -5.77 -16.83 18.54
C THR A 6 -4.41 -16.29 18.06
N LYS A 7 -3.31 -16.63 18.75
CA LYS A 7 -1.95 -16.21 18.35
C LYS A 7 -1.50 -16.84 17.03
N LYS A 8 -1.76 -18.14 16.83
CA LYS A 8 -1.41 -18.84 15.58
C LYS A 8 -2.13 -18.25 14.36
N ASN A 9 -3.39 -17.86 14.52
CA ASN A 9 -4.17 -17.26 13.45
C ASN A 9 -3.64 -15.87 13.04
N ILE A 10 -3.21 -15.05 13.99
CA ILE A 10 -2.63 -13.72 13.72
C ILE A 10 -1.28 -13.83 12.97
N TRP A 11 -0.42 -14.79 13.37
CA TRP A 11 0.85 -14.99 12.67
C TRP A 11 0.67 -15.45 11.22
N LEU A 12 -0.29 -16.36 10.97
CA LEU A 12 -0.62 -16.78 9.62
C LEU A 12 -1.22 -15.64 8.78
N GLU A 13 -2.03 -14.76 9.39
CA GLU A 13 -2.55 -13.56 8.72
C GLU A 13 -1.42 -12.60 8.32
N ILE A 14 -0.48 -12.33 9.22
CA ILE A 14 0.72 -11.51 8.91
C ILE A 14 1.53 -12.14 7.78
N LEU A 15 1.76 -13.46 7.82
CA LEU A 15 2.53 -14.15 6.79
C LEU A 15 1.85 -14.04 5.42
N ARG A 16 0.54 -14.30 5.34
CA ARG A 16 -0.24 -14.14 4.11
C ARG A 16 -0.18 -12.69 3.62
N PHE A 17 -0.31 -11.72 4.53
CA PHE A 17 -0.21 -10.31 4.20
C PHE A 17 1.15 -9.96 3.60
N ILE A 18 2.26 -10.44 4.20
CA ILE A 18 3.61 -10.22 3.68
C ILE A 18 3.76 -10.85 2.29
N VAL A 19 3.24 -12.06 2.08
CA VAL A 19 3.29 -12.72 0.77
C VAL A 19 2.51 -11.94 -0.29
N VAL A 20 1.29 -11.48 0.02
CA VAL A 20 0.49 -10.68 -0.93
C VAL A 20 1.13 -9.31 -1.18
N GLY A 21 1.60 -8.65 -0.12
CA GLY A 21 2.27 -7.35 -0.20
C GLY A 21 3.57 -7.43 -1.00
N GLY A 22 4.41 -8.43 -0.73
CA GLY A 22 5.63 -8.68 -1.47
C GLY A 22 5.36 -9.01 -2.94
N GLY A 23 4.34 -9.83 -3.23
CA GLY A 23 3.89 -10.10 -4.59
C GLY A 23 3.42 -8.83 -5.32
N ALA A 24 2.67 -7.97 -4.64
CA ALA A 24 2.25 -6.69 -5.18
C ALA A 24 3.46 -5.79 -5.51
N THR A 25 4.46 -5.72 -4.63
CA THR A 25 5.71 -4.99 -4.88
C THR A 25 6.48 -5.53 -6.08
N ILE A 26 6.51 -6.85 -6.29
CA ILE A 26 7.13 -7.43 -7.49
C ILE A 26 6.37 -7.02 -8.75
N ILE A 27 5.04 -7.08 -8.73
CA ILE A 27 4.20 -6.64 -9.86
C ILE A 27 4.43 -5.15 -10.15
N ASP A 28 4.51 -4.32 -9.10
CA ASP A 28 4.80 -2.90 -9.20
C ASP A 28 6.09 -2.66 -10.00
N PHE A 29 7.18 -3.35 -9.62
CA PHE A 29 8.46 -3.23 -10.33
C PHE A 29 8.43 -3.73 -11.76
N VAL A 30 7.78 -4.86 -12.02
CA VAL A 30 7.66 -5.41 -13.37
C VAL A 30 6.87 -4.47 -14.27
N CYS A 31 5.78 -3.90 -13.77
CA CYS A 31 4.99 -2.90 -14.49
C CYS A 31 5.79 -1.62 -14.72
N GLU A 32 6.49 -1.09 -13.71
CA GLU A 32 7.31 0.11 -13.86
C GLU A 32 8.38 -0.07 -14.94
N TRP A 33 9.11 -1.19 -14.89
CA TRP A 33 10.14 -1.50 -15.88
C TRP A 33 9.56 -1.71 -17.28
N GLY A 34 8.44 -2.43 -17.39
CA GLY A 34 7.75 -2.66 -18.67
C GLY A 34 7.24 -1.37 -19.29
N ILE A 35 6.63 -0.48 -18.51
CA ILE A 35 6.15 0.82 -19.01
C ILE A 35 7.35 1.68 -19.43
N LEU A 36 8.40 1.78 -18.61
CA LEU A 36 9.61 2.52 -18.97
C LEU A 36 10.27 1.99 -20.25
N ALA A 37 10.26 0.68 -20.49
CA ALA A 37 10.76 0.11 -21.73
C ALA A 37 9.94 0.53 -22.97
N LEU A 38 8.63 0.77 -22.81
CA LEU A 38 7.73 1.15 -23.91
C LEU A 38 7.74 2.66 -24.23
N ILE A 39 7.80 3.50 -23.20
CA ILE A 39 7.64 4.97 -23.34
C ILE A 39 8.90 5.77 -23.01
N GLY A 40 9.88 5.18 -22.33
CA GLY A 40 11.08 5.88 -21.83
C GLY A 40 11.88 6.56 -22.94
N ASN A 41 12.03 5.91 -24.09
CA ASN A 41 12.79 6.44 -25.21
C ASN A 41 11.98 7.40 -26.10
N LYS A 42 10.67 7.55 -25.87
CA LYS A 42 9.75 8.31 -26.75
C LYS A 42 9.51 9.75 -26.31
N MET A 43 9.78 10.08 -25.06
CA MET A 43 9.40 11.38 -24.46
C MET A 43 10.59 12.28 -24.10
N GLY A 44 11.80 11.95 -24.57
CA GLY A 44 13.04 12.70 -24.32
C GLY A 44 13.66 12.40 -22.94
N GLU A 45 14.99 12.27 -22.90
CA GLU A 45 15.75 11.84 -21.71
C GLU A 45 15.65 12.81 -20.52
N THR A 46 15.30 14.08 -20.77
CA THR A 46 15.17 15.13 -19.74
C THR A 46 13.75 15.24 -19.14
N SER A 47 12.80 14.44 -19.62
CA SER A 47 11.42 14.47 -19.17
C SER A 47 11.21 13.55 -17.96
N ALA A 48 10.67 14.08 -16.86
CA ALA A 48 10.29 13.28 -15.68
C ALA A 48 8.99 12.48 -15.89
N TRP A 49 8.22 12.80 -16.95
CA TRP A 49 6.91 12.24 -17.21
C TRP A 49 6.88 10.71 -17.39
N PRO A 50 7.85 10.07 -18.10
CA PRO A 50 7.88 8.62 -18.23
C PRO A 50 7.95 7.90 -16.89
N GLN A 51 8.75 8.43 -15.95
CA GLN A 51 8.92 7.87 -14.62
C GLN A 51 7.63 8.00 -13.81
N VAL A 52 6.98 9.17 -13.86
CA VAL A 52 5.71 9.41 -13.15
C VAL A 52 4.61 8.48 -13.67
N ILE A 53 4.50 8.31 -14.99
CA ILE A 53 3.51 7.42 -15.60
C ILE A 53 3.79 5.96 -15.20
N ALA A 54 5.04 5.52 -15.28
CA ALA A 54 5.43 4.15 -14.95
C ALA A 54 5.12 3.80 -13.48
N VAL A 55 5.53 4.67 -12.54
CA VAL A 55 5.24 4.50 -11.11
C VAL A 55 3.74 4.52 -10.84
N THR A 56 2.99 5.40 -11.50
CA THR A 56 1.53 5.49 -11.32
C THR A 56 0.82 4.24 -11.81
N VAL A 57 1.13 3.77 -13.01
CA VAL A 57 0.51 2.57 -13.59
C VAL A 57 0.90 1.32 -12.81
N GLY A 58 2.18 1.17 -12.47
CA GLY A 58 2.65 0.09 -11.60
C GLY A 58 1.90 0.06 -10.29
N PHE A 59 1.78 1.21 -9.63
CA PHE A 59 1.10 1.33 -8.36
C PHE A 59 -0.39 0.96 -8.45
N LEU A 60 -1.09 1.38 -9.49
CA LEU A 60 -2.50 1.05 -9.68
C LEU A 60 -2.70 -0.46 -9.88
N VAL A 61 -1.92 -1.08 -10.76
CA VAL A 61 -2.00 -2.51 -11.04
C VAL A 61 -1.65 -3.33 -9.80
N SER A 62 -0.56 -2.97 -9.11
CA SER A 62 -0.13 -3.63 -7.87
C SER A 62 -1.15 -3.46 -6.75
N THR A 63 -1.75 -2.27 -6.61
CA THR A 63 -2.81 -1.98 -5.62
C THR A 63 -4.06 -2.82 -5.86
N ILE A 64 -4.51 -2.95 -7.12
CA ILE A 64 -5.66 -3.80 -7.47
C ILE A 64 -5.38 -5.26 -7.13
N PHE A 65 -4.22 -5.79 -7.53
CA PHE A 65 -3.81 -7.14 -7.19
C PHE A 65 -3.80 -7.36 -5.66
N ASN A 66 -3.19 -6.42 -4.93
CA ASN A 66 -3.05 -6.48 -3.49
C ASN A 66 -4.42 -6.43 -2.78
N TYR A 67 -5.36 -5.65 -3.31
CA TYR A 67 -6.74 -5.58 -2.83
C TYR A 67 -7.45 -6.92 -2.98
N LEU A 68 -7.46 -7.49 -4.19
CA LEU A 68 -8.18 -8.72 -4.50
C LEU A 68 -7.67 -9.90 -3.64
N LEU A 69 -6.35 -10.07 -3.53
CA LEU A 69 -5.78 -11.15 -2.72
C LEU A 69 -5.94 -10.90 -1.22
N SER A 70 -5.92 -9.64 -0.77
CA SER A 70 -6.18 -9.32 0.63
C SER A 70 -7.59 -9.72 1.03
N LEU A 71 -8.58 -9.46 0.16
CA LEU A 71 -9.96 -9.85 0.37
C LEU A 71 -10.16 -11.36 0.39
N VAL A 72 -9.62 -12.07 -0.60
CA VAL A 72 -9.91 -13.50 -0.79
C VAL A 72 -9.07 -14.39 0.14
N TRP A 73 -7.84 -13.99 0.48
CA TRP A 73 -6.87 -14.90 1.09
C TRP A 73 -6.32 -14.44 2.45
N VAL A 74 -6.05 -13.14 2.62
CA VAL A 74 -5.48 -12.62 3.86
C VAL A 74 -6.54 -12.56 4.96
N PHE A 75 -7.73 -12.05 4.65
CA PHE A 75 -8.77 -11.75 5.64
C PHE A 75 -9.91 -12.77 5.67
N GLN A 76 -9.60 -14.06 5.60
CA GLN A 76 -10.60 -15.14 5.64
C GLN A 76 -11.29 -15.35 7.00
N ASN A 77 -10.85 -14.65 8.05
CA ASN A 77 -11.28 -14.88 9.44
C ASN A 77 -12.04 -13.69 10.06
N VAL A 78 -12.47 -12.71 9.27
CA VAL A 78 -13.28 -11.61 9.80
C VAL A 78 -14.74 -12.03 9.87
N LYS A 79 -15.34 -11.84 11.04
CA LYS A 79 -16.72 -12.24 11.38
C LYS A 79 -17.83 -11.61 10.53
N ASP A 80 -17.52 -10.65 9.65
CA ASP A 80 -18.47 -9.92 8.82
C ASP A 80 -18.10 -9.95 7.33
N GLU A 81 -18.34 -11.09 6.67
CA GLU A 81 -18.11 -11.30 5.23
C GLU A 81 -18.82 -10.25 4.35
N LYS A 82 -19.98 -9.73 4.79
CA LYS A 82 -20.76 -8.73 4.02
C LYS A 82 -20.12 -7.34 3.99
N LYS A 83 -19.25 -6.98 4.94
CA LYS A 83 -18.60 -5.65 5.01
C LYS A 83 -17.30 -5.57 4.22
N ALA A 84 -16.57 -6.68 4.10
CA ALA A 84 -15.34 -6.76 3.30
C ALA A 84 -15.58 -6.51 1.80
N HIS A 85 -16.76 -6.86 1.30
CA HIS A 85 -17.16 -6.67 -0.12
C HIS A 85 -17.83 -5.31 -0.42
N SER A 86 -17.88 -4.37 0.53
CA SER A 86 -18.52 -3.07 0.32
C SER A 86 -17.67 -2.12 -0.52
N LYS A 87 -18.30 -1.31 -1.38
CA LYS A 87 -17.65 -0.26 -2.18
C LYS A 87 -16.85 0.73 -1.32
N SER A 88 -17.29 0.97 -0.09
CA SER A 88 -16.57 1.83 0.87
C SER A 88 -15.20 1.28 1.24
N TYR A 89 -15.05 -0.04 1.35
CA TYR A 89 -13.78 -0.69 1.68
C TYR A 89 -12.74 -0.49 0.58
N MET A 90 -13.16 -0.59 -0.70
CA MET A 90 -12.30 -0.31 -1.85
C MET A 90 -11.76 1.13 -1.83
N VAL A 91 -12.61 2.12 -1.51
CA VAL A 91 -12.20 3.53 -1.45
C VAL A 91 -11.18 3.76 -0.33
N TYR A 92 -11.42 3.23 0.89
CA TYR A 92 -10.44 3.33 1.97
C TYR A 92 -9.12 2.63 1.62
N PHE A 93 -9.18 1.49 0.95
CA PHE A 93 -8.00 0.76 0.51
C PHE A 93 -7.15 1.58 -0.45
N VAL A 94 -7.77 2.22 -1.45
CA VAL A 94 -7.07 3.06 -2.43
C VAL A 94 -6.47 4.28 -1.74
N ILE A 95 -7.22 4.98 -0.87
CA ILE A 95 -6.72 6.16 -0.15
C ILE A 95 -5.51 5.80 0.73
N LEU A 96 -5.61 4.72 1.50
CA LEU A 96 -4.50 4.28 2.36
C LEU A 96 -3.31 3.81 1.53
N SER A 97 -3.53 3.12 0.42
CA SER A 97 -2.45 2.73 -0.49
C SER A 97 -1.76 3.97 -1.07
N ALA A 98 -2.51 5.01 -1.44
CA ALA A 98 -1.95 6.27 -1.94
C ALA A 98 -1.13 7.00 -0.87
N ILE A 99 -1.57 6.97 0.40
CA ILE A 99 -0.76 7.48 1.52
C ILE A 99 0.51 6.64 1.69
N GLY A 100 0.40 5.30 1.58
CA GLY A 100 1.55 4.40 1.62
C GLY A 100 2.57 4.67 0.52
N LEU A 101 2.10 5.00 -0.69
CA LEU A 101 2.93 5.47 -1.80
C LEU A 101 3.63 6.79 -1.46
N GLY A 102 2.90 7.77 -0.93
CA GLY A 102 3.45 9.04 -0.49
C GLY A 102 4.53 8.89 0.60
N ILE A 103 4.31 8.00 1.57
CA ILE A 103 5.32 7.63 2.57
C ILE A 103 6.55 7.02 1.90
N GLY A 104 6.36 6.11 0.93
CA GLY A 104 7.45 5.49 0.19
C GLY A 104 8.29 6.51 -0.60
N ILE A 105 7.65 7.43 -1.30
CA ILE A 105 8.30 8.53 -2.03
C ILE A 105 9.03 9.46 -1.07
N GLY A 106 8.40 9.84 0.04
CA GLY A 106 8.99 10.70 1.06
C GLY A 106 10.21 10.06 1.73
N LEU A 107 10.16 8.76 2.05
CA LEU A 107 11.29 8.06 2.65
C LEU A 107 12.44 7.86 1.65
N GLN A 108 12.12 7.64 0.37
CA GLN A 108 13.13 7.63 -0.70
C GLN A 108 13.84 8.98 -0.78
N ALA A 109 13.10 10.08 -0.87
CA ALA A 109 13.65 11.42 -0.95
C ALA A 109 14.48 11.79 0.30
N LEU A 110 13.98 11.43 1.49
CA LEU A 110 14.69 11.62 2.75
C LEU A 110 16.00 10.83 2.78
N GLY A 111 15.98 9.56 2.34
CA GLY A 111 17.18 8.73 2.26
C GLY A 111 18.21 9.30 1.30
N GLN A 112 17.79 9.79 0.14
CA GLN A 112 18.66 10.49 -0.82
C GLN A 112 19.30 11.73 -0.18
N TRP A 113 18.51 12.56 0.50
CA TRP A 113 19.01 13.75 1.18
C TRP A 113 20.02 13.42 2.29
N ILE A 114 19.75 12.41 3.12
CA ILE A 114 20.66 11.97 4.20
C ILE A 114 21.99 11.46 3.62
N CYS A 115 21.94 10.64 2.56
CA CYS A 115 23.12 10.11 1.88
C CYS A 115 23.98 11.22 1.28
N GLN A 116 23.36 12.21 0.65
CA GLN A 116 24.07 13.34 0.05
C GLN A 116 24.67 14.26 1.11
N ALA A 117 23.91 14.59 2.17
CA ALA A 117 24.33 15.55 3.19
C ALA A 117 25.42 15.02 4.13
N ASN A 118 25.39 13.72 4.49
CA ASN A 118 26.30 13.17 5.50
C ASN A 118 27.45 12.36 4.91
N PHE A 119 27.24 11.73 3.74
CA PHE A 119 28.20 10.80 3.15
C PHE A 119 28.72 11.26 1.78
N SER A 120 28.21 12.39 1.25
CA SER A 120 28.50 12.86 -0.11
C SER A 120 28.22 11.82 -1.21
N ILE A 121 27.27 10.91 -0.96
CA ILE A 121 26.87 9.85 -1.89
C ILE A 121 25.61 10.29 -2.64
N ASN A 122 25.70 10.40 -3.96
CA ASN A 122 24.55 10.68 -4.83
C ASN A 122 23.88 9.37 -5.26
N ILE A 123 22.69 9.10 -4.73
CA ILE A 123 21.86 7.94 -5.11
C ILE A 123 20.65 8.34 -5.99
N ASN A 124 20.63 9.56 -6.53
CA ASN A 124 19.53 10.07 -7.36
C ASN A 124 19.46 9.38 -8.73
N GLU A 125 20.62 9.03 -9.29
CA GLU A 125 20.74 8.41 -10.60
C GLU A 125 20.84 6.87 -10.52
N VAL A 126 20.87 6.34 -9.29
CA VAL A 126 20.89 4.90 -9.06
C VAL A 126 19.48 4.36 -9.26
N LYS A 127 19.32 3.51 -10.27
CA LYS A 127 18.10 2.81 -10.65
C LYS A 127 18.36 1.32 -10.61
N PHE A 128 17.30 0.52 -10.56
CA PHE A 128 17.42 -0.93 -10.59
C PHE A 128 18.16 -1.46 -11.84
N SER A 129 18.09 -0.73 -12.97
CA SER A 129 18.76 -1.11 -14.21
C SER A 129 20.28 -0.94 -14.18
N ASN A 130 20.80 0.03 -13.41
CA ASN A 130 22.24 0.33 -13.36
C ASN A 130 22.87 0.01 -12.00
N ILE A 131 22.10 -0.48 -11.03
CA ILE A 131 22.55 -0.70 -9.64
C ILE A 131 23.79 -1.59 -9.54
N PHE A 132 23.87 -2.66 -10.34
CA PHE A 132 25.00 -3.59 -10.33
C PHE A 132 26.27 -3.03 -10.99
N SER A 133 26.15 -1.90 -11.69
CA SER A 133 27.26 -1.18 -12.31
C SER A 133 27.76 -0.02 -11.44
N GLN A 134 27.11 0.26 -10.31
CA GLN A 134 27.48 1.35 -9.43
C GLN A 134 28.67 0.97 -8.52
N ALA A 135 29.40 1.99 -8.09
CA ALA A 135 30.40 1.83 -7.03
C ALA A 135 29.75 1.30 -5.73
N ALA A 136 30.55 0.65 -4.89
CA ALA A 136 30.07 0.02 -3.65
C ALA A 136 29.32 1.00 -2.73
N GLY A 137 29.76 2.26 -2.62
CA GLY A 137 29.11 3.28 -1.80
C GLY A 137 27.65 3.57 -2.22
N PRO A 138 27.40 4.10 -3.44
CA PRO A 138 26.05 4.31 -3.96
C PRO A 138 25.19 3.05 -4.00
N PHE A 139 25.78 1.89 -4.30
CA PHE A 139 25.10 0.60 -4.26
C PHE A 139 24.50 0.31 -2.88
N TRP A 140 25.35 0.28 -1.84
CA TRP A 140 24.90 -0.04 -0.48
C TRP A 140 23.96 1.02 0.08
N ALA A 141 24.23 2.30 -0.18
CA ALA A 141 23.35 3.39 0.22
C ALA A 141 21.94 3.24 -0.39
N PHE A 142 21.85 2.95 -1.69
CA PHE A 142 20.57 2.71 -2.36
C PHE A 142 19.85 1.50 -1.76
N VAL A 143 20.54 0.38 -1.58
CA VAL A 143 19.95 -0.84 -1.01
C VAL A 143 19.41 -0.59 0.39
N ILE A 144 20.16 0.11 1.25
CA ILE A 144 19.71 0.43 2.62
C ILE A 144 18.47 1.31 2.60
N VAL A 145 18.48 2.41 1.84
CA VAL A 145 17.32 3.31 1.71
C VAL A 145 16.11 2.54 1.15
N PHE A 146 16.34 1.69 0.14
CA PHE A 146 15.32 0.88 -0.49
C PHE A 146 14.67 -0.11 0.48
N VAL A 147 15.47 -0.83 1.27
CA VAL A 147 14.97 -1.78 2.27
C VAL A 147 14.22 -1.04 3.36
N LEU A 148 14.76 0.07 3.87
CA LEU A 148 14.10 0.88 4.90
C LEU A 148 12.74 1.40 4.43
N LYS A 149 12.66 1.99 3.22
CA LYS A 149 11.36 2.45 2.67
C LYS A 149 10.38 1.31 2.55
N THR A 150 10.82 0.15 2.06
CA THR A 150 9.92 -0.98 1.81
C THR A 150 9.40 -1.56 3.12
N CYS A 151 10.26 -1.70 4.12
CA CYS A 151 9.87 -2.13 5.47
C CYS A 151 8.86 -1.18 6.10
N VAL A 152 9.11 0.13 6.07
CA VAL A 152 8.20 1.12 6.64
C VAL A 152 6.85 1.13 5.90
N THR A 153 6.86 1.11 4.57
CA THR A 153 5.63 1.06 3.76
C THR A 153 4.85 -0.24 4.00
N LEU A 154 5.52 -1.39 4.13
CA LEU A 154 4.86 -2.66 4.45
C LEU A 154 4.22 -2.65 5.84
N VAL A 155 4.93 -2.14 6.85
CA VAL A 155 4.39 -1.99 8.21
C VAL A 155 3.18 -1.06 8.21
N TYR A 156 3.27 0.08 7.54
CA TYR A 156 2.15 1.00 7.37
C TYR A 156 0.94 0.32 6.69
N ASN A 157 1.17 -0.38 5.57
CA ASN A 157 0.12 -1.08 4.83
C ASN A 157 -0.54 -2.19 5.66
N TYR A 158 0.23 -2.91 6.47
CA TYR A 158 -0.31 -3.92 7.37
C TYR A 158 -1.16 -3.28 8.48
N LEU A 159 -0.59 -2.29 9.18
CA LEU A 159 -1.27 -1.62 10.29
C LEU A 159 -2.54 -0.90 9.85
N SER A 160 -2.53 -0.25 8.68
CA SER A 160 -3.68 0.45 8.15
C SER A 160 -4.82 -0.51 7.82
N ARG A 161 -4.53 -1.65 7.19
CA ARG A 161 -5.55 -2.67 6.87
C ARG A 161 -6.06 -3.39 8.08
N LYS A 162 -5.17 -3.68 9.03
CA LYS A 162 -5.55 -4.16 10.36
C LYS A 162 -6.48 -3.15 11.03
N LEU A 163 -6.14 -1.86 11.04
CA LEU A 163 -6.96 -0.84 11.67
C LEU A 163 -8.34 -0.73 11.01
N ILE A 164 -8.47 -0.78 9.69
CA ILE A 164 -9.79 -0.80 9.02
C ILE A 164 -10.62 -2.00 9.49
N LEU A 165 -9.99 -3.17 9.61
CA LEU A 165 -10.65 -4.40 10.02
C LEU A 165 -11.14 -4.35 11.48
N PHE A 166 -10.30 -3.82 12.37
CA PHE A 166 -10.59 -3.74 13.82
C PHE A 166 -11.41 -2.50 14.21
N ARG A 167 -11.38 -1.42 13.41
CA ARG A 167 -12.26 -0.24 13.50
C ARG A 167 -13.35 -0.26 12.42
N ALA A 168 -14.01 -1.40 12.18
CA ALA A 168 -15.30 -1.34 11.49
C ALA A 168 -16.17 -0.32 12.24
N PRO A 169 -16.52 0.83 11.64
CA PRO A 169 -17.25 1.84 12.38
C PRO A 169 -18.64 1.30 12.65
N LYS A 170 -19.08 1.41 13.90
CA LYS A 170 -20.49 1.33 14.29
C LYS A 170 -21.29 2.52 13.72
N ILE A 171 -21.11 2.85 12.45
CA ILE A 171 -21.74 4.03 11.83
C ILE A 171 -23.09 3.65 11.19
N ASP A 172 -23.30 2.37 10.84
CA ASP A 172 -24.58 1.94 10.27
C ASP A 172 -25.67 1.74 11.34
N GLU A 173 -25.31 1.31 12.56
CA GLU A 173 -26.27 1.16 13.67
C GLU A 173 -26.82 2.49 14.22
N ALA A 174 -26.11 3.60 13.98
CA ALA A 174 -26.54 4.92 14.43
C ALA A 174 -27.48 5.63 13.44
N LYS A 175 -27.46 5.26 12.15
CA LYS A 175 -28.37 5.81 11.13
C LYS A 175 -29.64 5.00 10.97
N GLU A 176 -29.60 3.68 11.18
CA GLU A 176 -30.79 2.84 11.10
C GLU A 176 -31.75 3.06 12.29
N ASN A 177 -31.23 3.45 13.46
CA ASN A 177 -32.04 3.78 14.64
C ASN A 177 -32.67 5.19 14.60
N SER A 178 -32.17 6.13 13.78
CA SER A 178 -32.78 7.47 13.65
C SER A 178 -33.95 7.50 12.66
N ASP A 179 -34.01 6.54 11.73
CA ASP A 179 -35.04 6.47 10.69
C ASP A 179 -36.23 5.56 11.06
N GLN A 180 -36.17 4.86 12.21
CA GLN A 180 -37.18 3.90 12.66
C GLN A 180 -38.09 4.39 13.79
N GLN A 181 -38.19 5.70 14.07
CA GLN A 181 -39.26 6.25 14.91
C GLN A 181 -40.38 6.82 14.03
N PRO A 182 -41.51 6.11 13.82
CA PRO A 182 -42.67 6.70 13.18
C PRO A 182 -43.31 7.68 14.16
N SER A 183 -43.42 8.95 13.78
CA SER A 183 -44.23 9.92 14.51
C SER A 183 -45.71 9.57 14.31
N GLU A 184 -46.25 8.75 15.20
CA GLU A 184 -47.66 8.71 15.55
C GLU A 184 -48.08 10.08 16.09
N SER A 185 -48.62 10.95 15.23
CA SER A 185 -49.42 12.10 15.65
C SER A 185 -50.30 12.59 14.48
N SER A 186 -51.29 11.78 14.13
CA SER A 186 -52.54 12.27 13.54
C SER A 186 -53.68 11.70 14.37
N LYS A 187 -54.11 12.47 15.37
CA LYS A 187 -55.44 12.43 16.00
C LYS A 187 -55.55 13.59 17.00
N LYS A 188 -56.02 14.73 16.49
CA LYS A 188 -56.89 15.68 17.21
C LYS A 188 -57.27 16.80 16.24
N HIS A 189 -58.41 16.61 15.58
CA HIS A 189 -59.42 17.64 15.37
C HIS A 189 -60.78 16.94 15.25
#